data_AF-A0A7U9NDH4-F1
#
_entry.id   AF-A0A7U9NDH4-F1
#
_cell.length_a   1.000
_cell.length_b   1.000
_cell.length_c   1.000
_cell.angle_alpha   90.00
_cell.angle_beta   90.00
_cell.angle_gamma   90.00
#
_symmetry.space_group_name_H-M   'P 1'
#
loop_
_entity.id
_entity.type
_entity.pdbx_description
1 polymer ?
#
loop_
_entity_poly.entity_id
_entity_poly.type
_entity_poly.pdbx_seq_one_letter_code
_entity_poly.pdbx_strand_id
1 'polypeptide(L)'
;MTCKEAEQMVMPYINKELTDKELSAFLSHIRICRDCYEELEIYYTIYTGLAQLEDGGKDQNIHRLLEESLRVSELQIRGRKFFQVYYVLSQVLAMAALTAIMVMEFLSI
;
A
#
# COMPACT_ATOMS: atom_id res chain seq x y z
N MET A 1 -4.38 4.33 13.24
CA MET A 1 -5.58 5.14 12.98
C MET A 1 -6.73 4.65 13.83
N THR A 2 -7.71 5.51 14.05
CA THR A 2 -8.99 5.25 14.72
C THR A 2 -10.06 4.78 13.71
N CYS A 3 -11.17 4.20 14.19
CA CYS A 3 -12.26 3.73 13.31
C CYS A 3 -12.83 4.87 12.46
N LYS A 4 -13.04 6.05 13.05
CA LYS A 4 -13.54 7.24 12.33
C LYS A 4 -12.62 7.70 11.20
N GLU A 5 -11.30 7.62 11.42
CA GLU A 5 -10.33 7.92 10.36
C GLU A 5 -10.35 6.85 9.27
N ALA A 6 -10.52 5.58 9.64
CA ALA A 6 -10.64 4.47 8.69
C ALA A 6 -11.89 4.61 7.81
N GLU A 7 -13.05 4.91 8.41
CA GLU A 7 -14.31 5.18 7.71
C GLU A 7 -14.16 6.28 6.64
N GLN A 8 -13.51 7.39 7.00
CA GLN A 8 -13.25 8.49 6.06
C GLN A 8 -12.30 8.10 4.92
N MET A 9 -11.49 7.07 5.11
CA MET A 9 -10.54 6.56 4.11
C MET A 9 -11.12 5.47 3.20
N VAL A 10 -12.35 4.98 3.45
CA VAL A 10 -13.00 3.93 2.64
C VAL A 10 -13.16 4.38 1.18
N MET A 11 -13.73 5.57 0.95
CA MET A 11 -13.93 6.10 -0.40
C MET A 11 -12.60 6.39 -1.13
N PRO A 12 -11.63 7.11 -0.51
CA PRO A 12 -10.29 7.26 -1.07
C PRO A 12 -9.59 5.93 -1.37
N TYR A 13 -9.79 4.88 -0.55
CA TYR A 13 -9.25 3.55 -0.82
C TYR A 13 -9.84 2.93 -2.08
N ILE A 14 -11.18 2.94 -2.22
CA ILE A 14 -11.91 2.43 -3.39
C ILE A 14 -11.42 3.14 -4.67
N ASN A 15 -11.24 4.46 -4.60
CA ASN A 15 -10.77 5.28 -5.72
C ASN A 15 -9.24 5.19 -5.97
N LYS A 16 -8.49 4.46 -5.13
CA LYS A 16 -7.01 4.35 -5.17
C LYS A 16 -6.29 5.69 -5.00
N GLU A 17 -6.83 6.56 -4.16
CA GLU A 17 -6.31 7.92 -3.88
C GLU A 17 -5.48 7.99 -2.59
N LEU A 18 -5.39 6.91 -1.82
CA LEU A 18 -4.58 6.87 -0.60
C LEU A 18 -3.08 6.89 -0.87
N THR A 19 -2.34 7.67 -0.08
CA THR A 19 -0.88 7.60 -0.07
C THR A 19 -0.38 6.30 0.56
N ASP A 20 0.86 5.90 0.30
CA ASP A 20 1.44 4.65 0.84
C ASP A 20 1.40 4.58 2.38
N LYS A 21 1.52 5.73 3.06
CA LYS A 21 1.45 5.80 4.53
C LYS A 21 0.03 5.58 5.02
N GLU A 22 -0.94 6.24 4.39
CA GLU A 22 -2.36 6.13 4.72
C GLU A 22 -2.88 4.73 4.40
N LEU A 23 -2.56 4.20 3.22
CA LEU A 23 -2.88 2.84 2.80
C LEU A 23 -2.33 1.81 3.79
N SER A 24 -1.07 1.96 4.22
CA SER A 24 -0.48 1.07 5.21
C SER A 24 -1.15 1.14 6.57
N ALA A 25 -1.53 2.34 7.02
CA ALA A 25 -2.24 2.49 8.27
C ALA A 25 -3.68 1.94 8.16
N PHE A 26 -4.33 2.12 7.01
CA PHE A 26 -5.69 1.68 6.71
C PHE A 26 -5.79 0.16 6.70
N LEU A 27 -4.96 -0.50 5.88
CA LEU A 27 -4.90 -1.97 5.83
C LEU A 27 -4.57 -2.59 7.19
N SER A 28 -3.69 -1.95 7.98
CA SER A 28 -3.36 -2.44 9.31
C SER A 28 -4.55 -2.38 10.28
N HIS A 29 -5.44 -1.40 10.12
CA HIS A 29 -6.60 -1.19 10.98
C HIS A 29 -7.76 -2.12 10.63
N ILE A 30 -8.14 -2.21 9.35
CA ILE A 30 -9.25 -3.10 8.92
C ILE A 30 -8.94 -4.58 9.14
N ARG A 31 -7.66 -4.95 9.24
CA ARG A 31 -7.26 -6.34 9.56
C ARG A 31 -7.54 -6.74 11.01
N ILE A 32 -7.55 -5.77 11.93
CA ILE A 32 -7.76 -6.01 13.36
C ILE A 32 -9.18 -5.60 13.80
N CYS A 33 -9.81 -4.68 13.09
CA CYS A 33 -11.14 -4.15 13.38
C CYS A 33 -12.14 -4.74 12.39
N ARG A 34 -13.00 -5.65 12.88
CA ARG A 34 -14.02 -6.31 12.07
C ARG A 34 -15.08 -5.34 11.56
N ASP A 35 -15.50 -4.39 12.39
CA ASP A 35 -16.53 -3.43 12.04
C ASP A 35 -16.11 -2.57 10.84
N CYS A 36 -14.86 -2.05 10.85
CA CYS A 36 -14.33 -1.29 9.73
C CYS A 36 -14.09 -2.14 8.47
N TYR A 37 -13.83 -3.44 8.62
CA TYR A 37 -13.75 -4.35 7.48
C TYR A 37 -15.12 -4.56 6.83
N GLU A 38 -16.14 -4.80 7.64
CA GLU A 38 -17.52 -5.00 7.17
C GLU A 38 -18.05 -3.74 6.48
N GLU A 39 -17.75 -2.56 7.02
CA GLU A 39 -18.10 -1.30 6.39
C GLU A 39 -17.41 -1.10 5.04
N LEU A 40 -16.09 -1.35 4.97
CA LEU A 40 -15.36 -1.36 3.70
C LEU A 40 -15.99 -2.31 2.68
N GLU A 41 -16.35 -3.52 3.11
CA GLU A 41 -16.98 -4.53 2.26
C GLU A 41 -18.34 -4.08 1.71
N ILE A 42 -19.18 -3.45 2.54
CA ILE A 42 -20.46 -2.88 2.13
C ILE A 42 -20.25 -1.80 1.06
N TYR A 43 -19.39 -0.82 1.33
CA TYR A 43 -19.13 0.28 0.39
C TYR A 43 -18.51 -0.22 -0.91
N TYR A 44 -17.52 -1.12 -0.84
CA TYR A 44 -16.90 -1.70 -2.01
C TYR A 44 -17.93 -2.44 -2.87
N THR A 45 -18.84 -3.19 -2.25
CA THR A 45 -19.88 -3.94 -2.95
C THR A 45 -20.87 -3.04 -3.69
N ILE A 46 -21.30 -1.95 -3.06
CA ILE A 46 -22.21 -0.99 -3.69
C ILE A 46 -21.53 -0.32 -4.90
N TYR A 47 -20.31 0.21 -4.72
CA TYR A 47 -19.64 0.97 -5.76
C TYR A 47 -19.16 0.10 -6.92
N THR A 48 -18.59 -1.07 -6.64
CA THR A 48 -18.17 -1.99 -7.71
C THR A 48 -19.36 -2.68 -8.36
N GLY A 49 -20.44 -2.97 -7.62
CA GLY A 49 -21.68 -3.48 -8.16
C GLY A 49 -22.33 -2.50 -9.15
N LEU A 50 -22.37 -1.21 -8.81
CA LEU A 50 -22.83 -0.16 -9.74
C LEU A 50 -21.97 -0.07 -11.00
N ALA A 51 -20.64 -0.06 -10.84
CA ALA A 51 -19.72 -0.01 -11.98
C ALA A 51 -19.86 -1.24 -12.90
N GLN A 52 -20.08 -2.44 -12.36
CA GLN A 52 -20.30 -3.64 -13.17
C GLN A 52 -21.62 -3.61 -13.95
N LEU A 53 -22.68 -3.01 -13.39
CA LEU A 53 -23.96 -2.88 -14.08
C LEU A 53 -23.87 -1.92 -15.27
N GLU A 54 -23.06 -0.87 -15.17
CA GLU A 54 -22.82 0.09 -16.25
C GLU A 54 -21.96 -0.50 -17.38
N ASP A 55 -21.01 -1.38 -17.04
CA ASP A 55 -20.04 -1.94 -18.00
C ASP A 55 -20.47 -3.30 -18.60
N GLY A 56 -21.74 -3.71 -18.41
CA GLY A 56 -22.31 -4.95 -18.98
C GLY A 56 -21.83 -6.25 -18.31
N GLY A 57 -21.65 -6.20 -16.99
CA GLY A 57 -20.82 -7.09 -16.17
C GLY A 57 -20.99 -8.61 -16.33
N LYS A 58 -19.82 -9.28 -16.41
CA LYS A 58 -19.66 -10.70 -16.06
C LYS A 58 -19.96 -10.87 -14.57
N ASP A 59 -20.70 -11.94 -14.22
CA ASP A 59 -20.91 -12.40 -12.85
C ASP A 59 -19.56 -12.71 -12.18
N GLN A 60 -18.96 -11.69 -11.57
CA GLN A 60 -17.71 -11.79 -10.83
C GLN A 60 -18.05 -11.63 -9.36
N ASN A 61 -17.67 -12.61 -8.55
CA ASN A 61 -17.91 -12.61 -7.12
C ASN A 61 -17.21 -11.40 -6.48
N ILE A 62 -17.99 -10.37 -6.15
CA ILE A 62 -17.50 -9.08 -5.63
C ILE A 62 -16.64 -9.25 -4.37
N HIS A 63 -16.99 -10.20 -3.50
CA HIS A 63 -16.18 -10.57 -2.34
C HIS A 63 -14.75 -11.01 -2.72
N ARG A 64 -14.58 -11.78 -3.80
CA ARG A 64 -13.25 -12.21 -4.25
C ARG A 64 -12.43 -11.06 -4.82
N LEU A 65 -13.08 -10.11 -5.51
CA LEU A 65 -12.43 -8.91 -6.02
C LEU A 65 -11.91 -8.03 -4.89
N LEU A 66 -12.70 -7.87 -3.81
CA LEU A 66 -12.27 -7.15 -2.62
C LEU A 66 -11.05 -7.83 -1.98
N GLU A 67 -11.11 -9.14 -1.74
CA GLU A 67 -10.02 -9.88 -1.11
C GLU A 67 -8.72 -9.84 -1.95
N GLU A 68 -8.84 -9.94 -3.27
CA GLU A 68 -7.72 -9.78 -4.19
C GLU A 68 -7.15 -8.35 -4.14
N SER A 69 -8.01 -7.32 -4.13
CA SER A 69 -7.58 -5.93 -4.05
C SER A 69 -6.83 -5.64 -2.75
N LEU A 70 -7.29 -6.17 -1.62
CA LEU A 70 -6.63 -6.07 -0.32
C LEU A 70 -5.26 -6.74 -0.34
N ARG A 71 -5.18 -7.95 -0.90
CA ARG A 71 -3.93 -8.71 -1.04
C ARG A 71 -2.92 -7.99 -1.92
N VAL A 72 -3.36 -7.40 -3.03
CA VAL A 72 -2.51 -6.60 -3.92
C VAL A 72 -2.02 -5.35 -3.21
N SER A 73 -2.88 -4.63 -2.49
CA SER A 73 -2.49 -3.45 -1.72
C SER A 73 -1.45 -3.77 -0.63
N GLU A 74 -1.58 -4.91 0.07
CA GLU A 74 -0.56 -5.36 1.03
C GLU A 74 0.80 -5.63 0.35
N LEU A 75 0.79 -6.27 -0.82
CA LEU A 75 2.00 -6.53 -1.60
C LEU A 75 2.65 -5.24 -2.11
N GLN A 76 1.87 -4.26 -2.53
CA GLN A 76 2.37 -2.96 -2.99
C GLN A 76 3.15 -2.22 -1.89
N ILE A 77 2.61 -2.20 -0.66
CA ILE A 77 3.29 -1.58 0.48
C ILE A 77 4.59 -2.32 0.79
N ARG A 78 4.56 -3.66 0.79
CA ARG A 78 5.74 -4.46 1.08
C ARG A 78 6.81 -4.25 0.03
N GLY A 79 6.46 -4.31 -1.26
CA GLY A 79 7.37 -4.10 -2.38
C GLY A 79 8.01 -2.71 -2.36
N ARG A 80 7.22 -1.65 -2.15
CA ARG A 80 7.75 -0.27 -2.10
C ARG A 80 8.66 -0.02 -0.90
N LYS A 81 8.33 -0.54 0.29
CA LYS A 81 9.23 -0.44 1.47
C LYS A 81 10.56 -1.16 1.24
N PHE A 82 10.54 -2.36 0.65
CA PHE A 82 11.76 -3.08 0.29
C PHE A 82 12.60 -2.31 -0.73
N PHE A 83 11.97 -1.76 -1.76
CA PHE A 83 12.66 -0.98 -2.78
C PHE A 83 13.30 0.29 -2.21
N GLN A 84 12.58 1.01 -1.33
CA GLN A 84 13.10 2.20 -0.67
C GLN A 84 14.27 1.90 0.24
N VAL A 85 14.18 0.84 1.06
CA VAL A 85 15.28 0.41 1.95
C VAL A 85 16.51 0.00 1.14
N TYR A 86 16.30 -0.78 0.07
CA TYR A 86 17.38 -1.19 -0.83
C TYR A 86 18.07 0.00 -1.51
N TYR A 87 17.29 0.97 -1.99
CA TYR A 87 17.82 2.17 -2.63
C TYR A 87 18.68 3.00 -1.67
N VAL A 88 18.21 3.23 -0.44
CA VAL A 88 18.96 3.97 0.58
C VAL A 88 20.24 3.23 0.98
N LEU A 89 20.18 1.91 1.19
CA LEU A 89 21.36 1.08 1.50
C LEU A 89 22.41 1.15 0.39
N SER A 90 21.99 1.07 -0.87
CA SER A 90 22.87 1.18 -2.03
C SER A 90 23.57 2.53 -2.09
N GLN A 91 22.84 3.63 -1.84
CA GLN A 91 23.42 4.98 -1.78
C GLN A 91 24.46 5.13 -0.65
N VAL A 92 24.17 4.63 0.56
CA VAL A 92 25.10 4.68 1.69
C VAL A 92 26.37 3.86 1.41
N LEU A 93 26.23 2.67 0.82
CA LEU A 93 27.35 1.82 0.45
C LEU A 93 28.25 2.50 -0.61
N ALA A 94 27.64 3.12 -1.63
CA ALA A 94 28.37 3.84 -2.67
C ALA A 94 29.15 5.03 -2.08
N MET A 95 28.52 5.82 -1.20
CA MET A 95 29.21 6.91 -0.51
C MET A 95 30.37 6.41 0.35
N ALA A 96 30.18 5.32 1.10
CA ALA A 96 31.22 4.73 1.94
C ALA A 96 32.41 4.21 1.12
N ALA A 97 32.15 3.63 -0.07
CA ALA A 97 33.21 3.18 -0.96
C ALA A 97 34.05 4.36 -1.48
N LEU A 98 33.40 5.46 -1.90
CA LEU A 98 34.09 6.66 -2.38
C LEU A 98 34.94 7.31 -1.29
N THR A 99 34.43 7.39 -0.06
CA THR A 99 35.21 7.94 1.07
C THR A 99 36.40 7.04 1.42
N ALA A 100 36.24 5.72 1.41
CA ALA A 100 37.34 4.79 1.64
C ALA A 100 38.46 4.93 0.59
N ILE A 101 38.10 5.07 -0.69
CA ILE A 101 39.07 5.29 -1.77
C ILE A 101 39.84 6.59 -1.55
N MET A 102 39.16 7.70 -1.23
CA MET A 102 39.84 8.97 -0.94
C MET A 102 40.80 8.89 0.26
N VAL A 103 40.41 8.18 1.32
CA VAL A 103 41.26 8.01 2.51
C VAL A 103 42.48 7.15 2.22
N MET A 104 42.33 6.09 1.41
CA MET A 104 43.46 5.24 1.00
C MET A 104 44.47 6.01 0.15
N GLU A 105 44.01 6.80 -0.82
CA GLU A 105 44.88 7.68 -1.62
C GLU A 105 45.63 8.69 -0.73
N PHE A 106 44.96 9.28 0.24
CA PHE A 106 45.58 10.25 1.15
C PHE A 106 46.59 9.62 2.11
N LEU A 107 46.36 8.37 2.56
CA LEU A 107 47.29 7.63 3.42
C LEU A 107 48.47 7.02 2.66
N SER A 108 48.34 6.87 1.34
CA SER A 108 49.41 6.38 0.46
C SER A 108 50.36 7.49 -0.02
N ILE A 109 50.08 8.75 0.34
CA ILE A 109 50.90 9.96 0.10
C ILE A 109 51.68 10.29 1.36
#